data_AF-A0A816H7V9-F1
#
_entry.id   AF-A0A816H7V9-F1
#
_cell.length_a   1.000
_cell.length_b   1.000
_cell.length_c   1.000
_cell.angle_alpha   90.00
_cell.angle_beta   90.00
_cell.angle_gamma   90.00
#
_symmetry.space_group_name_H-M   'P 1'
#
loop_
_entity.id
_entity.type
_entity.pdbx_description
1 polymer ?
#
loop_
_entity_poly.entity_id
_entity_poly.type
_entity_poly.pdbx_seq_one_letter_code
_entity_poly.pdbx_strand_id
1 'polypeptide(L)'
;MTDNINKLSQNLDKRHQTTASIANLTDDDVVKIWDAVSTYIESFMRQSKGVSIPGFGTFSFIHKRVDVGNNKYLLLQRPVFIFSEKIAQTHGLKTTQYPVNGSIPVHPLNYCFIQTQSVYTRDQIDLCVKHVLQIFNRSIAAQRNVEFTFSNIGKLQIRD
;
A
#
# COMPACT_ATOMS: atom_id res chain seq x y z
N MET A 1 -10.22 15.07 10.94
CA MET A 1 -8.78 15.24 11.18
C MET A 1 -8.09 14.09 10.45
N THR A 2 -7.39 14.37 9.34
CA THR A 2 -6.82 13.33 8.45
C THR A 2 -5.42 12.99 8.95
N ASP A 3 -5.18 11.75 9.36
CA ASP A 3 -3.84 11.27 9.70
C ASP A 3 -3.13 10.84 8.42
N ASN A 4 -2.35 11.76 7.86
CA ASN A 4 -1.39 11.51 6.77
C ASN A 4 -0.21 10.69 7.31
N ILE A 5 0.60 10.03 6.49
CA ILE A 5 1.81 9.31 6.93
C ILE A 5 2.72 10.24 7.77
N ASN A 6 2.86 11.51 7.35
CA ASN A 6 3.60 12.52 8.12
C ASN A 6 2.98 12.80 9.52
N LYS A 7 1.65 12.66 9.65
CA LYS A 7 0.94 12.76 10.94
C LYS A 7 0.88 11.44 11.70
N LEU A 8 0.96 10.29 11.04
CA LEU A 8 1.19 9.02 11.70
C LEU A 8 2.58 9.04 12.35
N SER A 9 3.59 9.58 11.66
CA SER A 9 4.90 9.88 12.23
C SER A 9 4.82 10.91 13.38
N GLN A 10 4.14 12.05 13.21
CA GLN A 10 4.00 13.04 14.30
C GLN A 10 3.12 12.57 15.48
N ASN A 11 2.21 11.60 15.30
CA ASN A 11 1.49 10.98 16.41
C ASN A 11 2.36 9.97 17.17
N LEU A 12 3.53 9.58 16.64
CA LEU A 12 4.57 8.88 17.40
C LEU A 12 5.19 9.79 18.47
N ASP A 13 5.28 11.11 18.22
CA ASP A 13 5.87 12.09 19.14
C ASP A 13 5.14 12.19 20.49
N LYS A 14 3.82 11.90 20.54
CA LYS A 14 3.04 12.01 21.79
C LYS A 14 3.05 10.75 22.66
N ARG A 15 3.66 9.65 22.19
CA ARG A 15 3.84 8.42 22.97
C ARG A 15 5.32 8.06 22.99
N HIS A 16 6.09 8.88 23.70
CA HIS A 16 7.53 8.78 24.01
C HIS A 16 7.94 7.47 24.74
N GLN A 17 7.51 6.29 24.31
CA GLN A 17 7.95 5.02 24.91
C GLN A 17 7.80 3.74 24.07
N THR A 18 7.62 3.82 22.75
CA THR A 18 7.65 2.61 21.89
C THR A 18 8.56 2.69 20.67
N THR A 19 9.35 3.76 20.50
CA THR A 19 10.42 3.88 19.49
C THR A 19 11.72 3.18 19.93
N ALA A 20 11.62 2.12 20.72
CA ALA A 20 12.77 1.30 21.09
C ALA A 20 13.18 0.41 19.89
N SER A 21 14.03 0.98 19.03
CA SER A 21 14.85 0.32 18.00
C SER A 21 14.12 -0.60 17.02
N ILE A 22 13.45 -0.01 16.04
CA ILE A 22 13.20 -0.67 14.76
C ILE A 22 14.54 -0.66 14.01
N ALA A 23 15.46 -1.58 14.31
CA ALA A 23 16.73 -1.73 13.59
C ALA A 23 17.57 -0.43 13.41
N ASN A 24 17.51 0.50 14.39
CA ASN A 24 18.13 1.83 14.35
C ASN A 24 17.65 2.75 13.20
N LEU A 25 16.39 2.62 12.77
CA LEU A 25 15.79 3.50 11.76
C LEU A 25 15.15 4.74 12.41
N THR A 26 15.37 5.90 11.80
CA THR A 26 14.71 7.16 12.14
C THR A 26 13.36 7.30 11.42
N ASP A 27 12.55 8.28 11.80
CA ASP A 27 11.29 8.56 11.09
C ASP A 27 11.52 8.95 9.62
N ASP A 28 12.64 9.63 9.33
CA ASP A 28 13.06 9.96 7.96
C ASP A 28 13.40 8.69 7.16
N ASP A 29 14.01 7.69 7.82
CA ASP A 29 14.25 6.39 7.19
C ASP A 29 12.96 5.65 6.88
N VAL A 30 11.95 5.73 7.76
CA VAL A 30 10.63 5.14 7.50
C VAL A 30 10.00 5.74 6.25
N VAL A 31 10.08 7.07 6.08
CA VAL A 31 9.57 7.76 4.89
C VAL A 31 10.34 7.31 3.65
N LYS A 32 11.67 7.30 3.69
CA LYS A 32 12.52 6.87 2.55
C LYS A 32 12.29 5.41 2.14
N ILE A 33 12.16 4.51 3.11
CA ILE A 33 11.84 3.10 2.84
C ILE A 33 10.45 3.00 2.20
N TRP A 34 9.48 3.75 2.71
CA TRP A 34 8.13 3.75 2.18
C TRP A 34 8.05 4.31 0.75
N ASP A 35 8.84 5.34 0.45
CA ASP A 35 9.01 5.86 -0.91
C ASP A 35 9.63 4.81 -1.83
N ALA A 36 10.67 4.10 -1.38
CA ALA A 36 11.29 3.03 -2.17
C ALA A 36 10.29 1.88 -2.46
N VAL A 37 9.44 1.53 -1.49
CA VAL A 37 8.33 0.57 -1.69
C VAL A 37 7.33 1.10 -2.72
N SER A 38 6.98 2.39 -2.65
CA SER A 38 6.07 3.03 -3.61
C SER A 38 6.64 3.01 -5.02
N THR A 39 7.92 3.37 -5.20
CA THR A 39 8.62 3.31 -6.48
C THR A 39 8.69 1.89 -7.04
N TYR A 40 8.92 0.88 -6.18
CA TYR A 40 8.87 -0.52 -6.60
C TYR A 40 7.51 -0.89 -7.19
N ILE A 41 6.42 -0.57 -6.48
CA ILE A 41 5.05 -0.85 -6.96
C ILE A 41 4.77 -0.11 -8.26
N GLU A 42 5.15 1.17 -8.34
CA GLU A 42 4.98 2.00 -9.52
C GLU A 42 5.65 1.37 -10.74
N SER A 43 6.88 0.86 -10.59
CA SER A 43 7.64 0.25 -11.68
C SER A 43 6.97 -0.99 -12.26
N PHE A 44 6.32 -1.82 -11.42
CA PHE A 44 5.56 -2.99 -11.87
C PHE A 44 4.25 -2.59 -12.54
N MET A 45 3.54 -1.60 -11.97
CA MET A 45 2.30 -1.09 -12.53
C MET A 45 2.54 -0.46 -13.91
N ARG A 46 3.64 0.26 -14.12
CA ARG A 46 4.03 0.76 -15.46
C ARG A 46 4.26 -0.34 -16.49
N GLN A 47 4.58 -1.55 -16.05
CA GLN A 47 4.75 -2.74 -16.90
C GLN A 47 3.46 -3.58 -17.03
N SER A 48 2.30 -3.06 -16.61
CA SER A 48 1.04 -3.81 -16.56
C SER A 48 1.10 -5.08 -15.70
N LYS A 49 1.91 -5.07 -14.64
CA LYS A 49 2.01 -6.14 -13.63
C LYS A 49 1.49 -5.63 -12.29
N GLY A 50 0.87 -6.52 -11.52
CA GLY A 50 0.42 -6.22 -10.18
C GLY A 50 1.48 -6.49 -9.11
N VAL A 51 1.31 -5.88 -7.95
CA VAL A 51 2.11 -6.12 -6.75
C VAL A 51 1.23 -6.38 -5.55
N SER A 52 1.47 -7.46 -4.82
CA SER A 52 0.79 -7.77 -3.56
C SER A 52 1.69 -7.44 -2.37
N ILE A 53 1.16 -6.66 -1.43
CA ILE A 53 1.76 -6.42 -0.12
C ILE A 53 1.09 -7.40 0.86
N PRO A 54 1.81 -8.43 1.34
CA PRO A 54 1.22 -9.46 2.20
C PRO A 54 0.56 -8.87 3.43
N GLY A 55 -0.69 -9.27 3.67
CA GLY A 55 -1.46 -8.81 4.82
C GLY A 55 -1.95 -7.36 4.72
N PHE A 56 -1.85 -6.70 3.56
CA PHE A 56 -2.37 -5.34 3.37
C PHE A 56 -3.29 -5.23 2.16
N GLY A 57 -2.85 -5.64 0.98
CA GLY A 57 -3.62 -5.53 -0.24
C GLY A 57 -2.79 -5.72 -1.50
N THR A 58 -3.45 -5.60 -2.66
CA THR A 58 -2.84 -5.88 -3.95
C THR A 58 -3.13 -4.75 -4.94
N PHE A 59 -2.07 -4.20 -5.52
CA PHE A 59 -2.13 -3.33 -6.68
C PHE A 59 -2.26 -4.18 -7.93
N SER A 60 -3.28 -3.93 -8.75
CA SER A 60 -3.53 -4.68 -9.98
C SER A 60 -4.35 -3.82 -10.95
N PHE A 61 -4.89 -4.44 -11.99
CA PHE A 61 -5.76 -3.78 -12.94
C PHE A 61 -7.07 -4.54 -13.12
N ILE A 62 -8.09 -3.81 -13.54
CA ILE A 62 -9.30 -4.38 -14.10
C ILE A 62 -9.44 -3.97 -15.54
N HIS A 63 -10.11 -4.81 -16.32
CA HIS A 63 -10.49 -4.48 -17.68
C HIS A 63 -11.91 -3.91 -17.68
N LYS A 64 -12.06 -2.67 -18.16
CA LYS A 64 -13.34 -2.02 -18.38
C LYS A 64 -13.64 -2.02 -19.87
N ARG A 65 -14.75 -2.65 -20.27
CA ARG A 65 -15.28 -2.52 -21.64
C ARG A 65 -15.96 -1.16 -21.79
N VAL A 66 -15.56 -0.41 -22.81
CA VAL A 66 -16.20 0.84 -23.22
C VAL A 66 -16.78 0.60 -24.59
N ASP A 67 -18.10 0.74 -24.72
CA ASP A 67 -18.79 0.67 -26.00
C ASP A 67 -18.42 1.90 -26.84
N VAL A 68 -17.98 1.66 -28.07
CA VAL A 68 -17.63 2.72 -29.03
C VAL A 68 -18.58 2.76 -30.23
N GLY A 69 -19.70 2.03 -30.14
CA GLY A 69 -20.70 1.89 -31.19
C GLY A 69 -20.35 0.81 -32.22
N ASN A 70 -21.30 0.53 -33.10
CA ASN A 70 -21.15 -0.42 -34.22
C ASN A 70 -20.68 -1.83 -33.79
N ASN A 71 -21.23 -2.36 -32.69
CA ASN A 71 -20.87 -3.66 -32.11
C ASN A 71 -19.39 -3.81 -31.70
N LYS A 72 -18.66 -2.69 -31.55
CA LYS A 72 -17.25 -2.68 -31.11
C LYS A 72 -17.14 -2.16 -29.69
N TYR A 73 -16.17 -2.70 -28.95
CA TYR A 73 -15.82 -2.21 -27.62
C TYR A 73 -14.31 -2.05 -27.51
N LEU A 74 -13.89 -1.04 -26.75
CA LEU A 74 -12.52 -0.85 -26.32
C LEU A 74 -12.35 -1.48 -24.94
N LEU A 75 -11.28 -2.26 -24.75
CA LEU A 75 -10.92 -2.79 -23.44
C LEU A 75 -9.91 -1.84 -22.79
N LEU A 76 -10.35 -1.06 -21.81
CA LEU A 76 -9.48 -0.17 -21.04
C LEU A 76 -8.96 -0.89 -19.81
N GLN A 77 -7.66 -0.81 -19.58
CA GLN A 77 -7.03 -1.30 -18.36
C GLN A 77 -7.03 -0.17 -17.32
N ARG A 78 -7.66 -0.40 -16.16
CA ARG A 78 -7.76 0.58 -15.07
C ARG A 78 -6.97 0.09 -13.85
N PRO A 79 -6.01 0.86 -13.32
CA PRO A 79 -5.35 0.55 -12.05
C PRO A 79 -6.37 0.49 -10.91
N VAL A 80 -6.25 -0.52 -10.07
CA VAL A 80 -7.05 -0.70 -8.86
C VAL A 80 -6.17 -1.13 -7.70
N PHE A 81 -6.60 -0.78 -6.50
CA PHE A 81 -6.06 -1.32 -5.27
C PHE A 81 -7.13 -2.19 -4.62
N ILE A 82 -6.83 -3.48 -4.48
CA ILE A 82 -7.69 -4.49 -3.87
C ILE A 82 -7.27 -4.62 -2.42
N PHE A 83 -8.11 -4.14 -1.52
CA PHE A 83 -7.82 -4.17 -0.08
C PHE A 83 -7.87 -5.60 0.46
N SER A 84 -7.07 -5.90 1.50
CA SER A 84 -7.09 -7.21 2.14
C SER A 84 -8.46 -7.50 2.74
N GLU A 85 -9.09 -8.57 2.27
CA GLU A 85 -10.37 -9.04 2.79
C GLU A 85 -10.27 -9.37 4.29
N LYS A 86 -9.14 -9.93 4.74
CA LYS A 86 -8.90 -10.21 6.16
C LYS A 86 -9.00 -8.95 7.02
N ILE A 87 -8.35 -7.86 6.61
CA ILE A 87 -8.42 -6.58 7.36
C ILE A 87 -9.83 -6.01 7.28
N ALA A 88 -10.46 -6.06 6.10
CA ALA A 88 -11.82 -5.58 5.91
C ALA A 88 -12.81 -6.27 6.85
N GLN A 89 -12.78 -7.60 6.90
CA GLN A 89 -13.64 -8.40 7.78
C GLN A 89 -13.33 -8.16 9.26
N THR A 90 -12.04 -8.11 9.63
CA THR A 90 -11.61 -7.89 11.03
C THR A 90 -12.12 -6.56 11.59
N HIS A 91 -12.22 -5.53 10.75
CA HIS A 91 -12.64 -4.19 11.18
C HIS A 91 -14.00 -3.76 10.63
N GLY A 92 -14.77 -4.67 10.01
CA GLY A 92 -16.10 -4.36 9.47
C GLY A 92 -16.12 -3.33 8.34
N LEU A 93 -15.03 -3.19 7.58
CA LEU A 93 -14.91 -2.19 6.52
C LEU A 93 -15.68 -2.61 5.26
N LYS A 94 -16.42 -1.67 4.67
CA LYS A 94 -17.02 -1.87 3.35
C LYS A 94 -15.98 -1.57 2.27
N THR A 95 -15.58 -2.61 1.54
CA THR A 95 -14.62 -2.48 0.43
C THR A 95 -15.29 -2.69 -0.92
N THR A 96 -14.91 -1.89 -1.91
CA THR A 96 -15.30 -2.16 -3.31
C THR A 96 -14.61 -3.43 -3.79
N GLN A 97 -15.40 -4.44 -4.17
CA GLN A 97 -14.87 -5.63 -4.82
C GLN A 97 -14.67 -5.37 -6.32
N TYR A 98 -13.54 -5.85 -6.82
CA TYR A 98 -13.17 -5.73 -8.22
C TYR A 98 -13.17 -7.13 -8.85
N PRO A 99 -13.79 -7.34 -10.02
CA PRO A 99 -13.65 -8.58 -10.75
C PRO A 99 -12.21 -8.67 -11.28
N VAL A 100 -11.35 -9.38 -10.54
CA VAL A 100 -9.96 -9.59 -10.95
C VAL A 100 -9.96 -10.70 -11.98
N ASN A 101 -9.77 -10.33 -13.24
CA ASN A 101 -9.51 -11.31 -14.28
C ASN A 101 -8.10 -11.87 -14.03
N GLY A 102 -7.98 -13.19 -13.82
CA GLY A 102 -6.71 -13.87 -13.47
C GLY A 102 -5.60 -13.80 -14.54
N SER A 103 -5.74 -12.92 -15.53
CA SER A 103 -4.79 -12.71 -16.62
C SER A 103 -3.62 -11.79 -16.25
N ILE A 104 -3.71 -11.01 -15.17
CA ILE A 104 -2.67 -10.05 -14.79
C ILE A 104 -1.69 -10.74 -13.82
N PRO A 105 -0.40 -10.82 -14.16
CA PRO A 105 0.60 -11.37 -13.26
C PRO A 105 0.75 -10.47 -12.04
N VAL A 106 0.66 -11.04 -10.84
CA VAL A 106 0.83 -10.34 -9.57
C VAL A 106 2.05 -10.89 -8.86
N HIS A 107 2.98 -10.01 -8.48
CA HIS A 107 4.19 -10.37 -7.75
C HIS A 107 4.08 -9.96 -6.28
N PRO A 108 4.52 -10.79 -5.32
CA PRO A 108 4.65 -10.33 -3.96
C PRO A 108 5.71 -9.22 -3.87
N LEU A 109 5.56 -8.32 -2.89
CA LEU A 109 6.55 -7.31 -2.57
C LEU A 109 7.90 -7.98 -2.28
N ASN A 110 8.94 -7.63 -3.05
CA ASN A 110 10.24 -8.27 -2.96
C ASN A 110 11.25 -7.33 -2.29
N TYR A 111 11.48 -7.55 -0.99
CA TYR A 111 12.41 -6.75 -0.20
C TYR A 111 13.86 -6.85 -0.67
N CYS A 112 14.29 -8.02 -1.20
CA CYS A 112 15.63 -8.16 -1.76
C CYS A 112 15.82 -7.26 -2.97
N PHE A 113 14.80 -7.13 -3.83
CA PHE A 113 14.86 -6.22 -4.97
C PHE A 113 14.95 -4.75 -4.50
N ILE A 114 14.12 -4.36 -3.53
CA ILE A 114 14.11 -3.00 -2.98
C ILE A 114 15.46 -2.66 -2.34
N GLN A 115 16.10 -3.61 -1.64
CA GLN A 115 17.45 -3.44 -1.12
C GLN A 115 18.45 -3.08 -2.23
N THR A 116 18.38 -3.69 -3.41
CA THR A 116 19.34 -3.37 -4.50
C THR A 116 19.24 -1.93 -5.00
N GLN A 117 18.14 -1.24 -4.70
CA GLN A 117 17.84 0.13 -5.11
C GLN A 117 17.87 1.12 -3.93
N SER A 118 18.30 0.68 -2.74
CA SER A 118 18.32 1.52 -1.54
C SER A 118 19.55 1.26 -0.67
N VAL A 119 19.79 2.15 0.30
CA VAL A 119 20.87 2.01 1.28
C VAL A 119 20.52 1.07 2.45
N TYR A 120 19.27 0.60 2.50
CA TYR A 120 18.73 -0.17 3.61
C TYR A 120 18.88 -1.66 3.36
N THR A 121 19.11 -2.43 4.43
CA THR A 121 19.14 -3.88 4.34
C THR A 121 17.73 -4.45 4.12
N ARG A 122 17.63 -5.65 3.54
CA ARG A 122 16.36 -6.38 3.41
C ARG A 122 15.58 -6.43 4.72
N ASP A 123 16.26 -6.70 5.83
CA ASP A 123 15.62 -6.87 7.13
C ASP A 123 15.12 -5.54 7.70
N GLN A 124 15.85 -4.44 7.48
CA GLN A 124 15.37 -3.08 7.78
C GLN A 124 14.10 -2.74 7.00
N ILE A 125 14.06 -3.07 5.71
CA ILE A 125 12.90 -2.82 4.84
C ILE A 125 11.70 -3.66 5.30
N ASP A 126 11.87 -4.97 5.50
CA ASP A 126 10.80 -5.87 5.94
C ASP A 126 10.22 -5.44 7.29
N LEU A 127 11.09 -5.13 8.26
CA LEU A 127 10.67 -4.69 9.58
C LEU A 127 9.93 -3.35 9.52
N CYS A 128 10.43 -2.38 8.75
CA CYS A 128 9.78 -1.09 8.55
C CYS A 128 8.39 -1.25 7.93
N VAL A 129 8.27 -2.02 6.84
CA VAL A 129 6.97 -2.26 6.18
C VAL A 129 5.99 -2.92 7.15
N LYS A 130 6.40 -3.96 7.87
CA LYS A 130 5.55 -4.61 8.89
C LYS A 130 5.11 -3.62 9.97
N HIS A 131 6.01 -2.76 10.44
CA HIS A 131 5.70 -1.79 11.48
C HIS A 131 4.67 -0.76 11.01
N VAL A 132 4.85 -0.20 9.82
CA VAL A 132 3.90 0.74 9.22
C VAL A 132 2.52 0.10 9.07
N LEU A 133 2.45 -1.14 8.59
CA LEU A 133 1.20 -1.88 8.46
C LEU A 133 0.54 -2.20 9.82
N GLN A 134 1.33 -2.42 10.88
CA GLN A 134 0.81 -2.59 12.23
C GLN A 134 0.19 -1.29 12.76
N ILE A 135 0.83 -0.14 12.55
CA ILE A 135 0.29 1.18 12.91
C ILE A 135 -1.02 1.43 12.16
N PHE A 136 -1.04 1.13 10.86
CA PHE A 136 -2.23 1.25 10.03
C PHE A 136 -3.41 0.44 10.59
N ASN A 137 -3.20 -0.85 10.88
CA ASN A 137 -4.24 -1.71 11.47
C ASN A 137 -4.73 -1.18 12.83
N ARG A 138 -3.83 -0.73 13.71
CA ARG A 138 -4.21 -0.13 15.00
C ARG A 138 -5.04 1.15 14.83
N SER A 139 -4.76 1.94 13.79
CA SER A 139 -5.48 3.17 13.51
C SER A 139 -6.89 2.90 13.00
N ILE A 140 -7.06 1.89 12.14
CA ILE A 140 -8.38 1.40 11.72
C ILE A 140 -9.16 0.86 12.91
N ALA A 141 -8.52 0.04 13.76
CA ALA A 141 -9.16 -0.52 14.95
C ALA A 141 -9.68 0.57 15.90
N ALA A 142 -9.01 1.72 15.94
CA ALA A 142 -9.42 2.89 16.71
C ALA A 142 -10.42 3.81 15.97
N GLN A 143 -10.99 3.38 14.84
CA GLN A 143 -11.92 4.13 13.99
C GLN A 143 -11.42 5.53 13.63
N ARG A 144 -10.11 5.66 13.38
CA ARG A 144 -9.51 6.93 12.94
C ARG A 144 -9.53 7.03 11.43
N ASN A 145 -9.65 8.26 10.94
CA ASN A 145 -9.47 8.54 9.51
C ASN A 145 -8.00 8.36 9.14
N VAL A 146 -7.72 7.32 8.36
CA VAL A 146 -6.36 7.00 7.92
C VAL A 146 -6.17 7.43 6.48
N GLU A 147 -5.08 8.15 6.20
CA GLU A 147 -4.60 8.44 4.85
C GLU A 147 -3.20 7.86 4.67
N PHE A 148 -3.05 7.07 3.63
CA PHE A 148 -1.84 6.33 3.34
C PHE A 148 -1.40 6.60 1.91
N THR A 149 -0.32 7.36 1.76
CA THR A 149 0.15 7.85 0.46
C THR A 149 1.18 6.92 -0.13
N PHE A 150 1.02 6.63 -1.42
CA PHE A 150 1.98 5.93 -2.26
C PHE A 150 2.48 6.91 -3.31
N SER A 151 3.74 7.32 -3.17
CA SER A 151 4.38 8.29 -4.07
C SER A 151 4.22 7.86 -5.53
N ASN A 152 3.81 8.79 -6.38
CA ASN A 152 3.50 8.61 -7.82
C ASN A 152 2.37 7.63 -8.19
N ILE A 153 1.71 6.99 -7.22
CA ILE A 153 0.60 6.05 -7.47
C ILE A 153 -0.73 6.67 -7.05
N GLY A 154 -0.79 7.19 -5.82
CA GLY A 154 -2.02 7.75 -5.26
C GLY A 154 -2.08 7.63 -3.75
N LYS A 155 -3.30 7.70 -3.20
CA LYS A 155 -3.52 7.60 -1.75
C LYS A 155 -4.68 6.69 -1.42
N LEU A 156 -4.49 5.85 -0.42
CA LEU A 156 -5.54 5.07 0.22
C LEU A 156 -6.13 5.90 1.36
N GLN A 157 -7.45 6.03 1.39
CA GLN A 157 -8.14 6.70 2.48
C GLN A 157 -9.21 5.80 3.05
N ILE A 158 -9.22 5.66 4.37
CA ILE A 158 -10.30 5.04 5.12
C ILE A 158 -10.92 6.11 5.98
N ARG A 159 -12.22 6.31 5.78
CA ARG A 159 -13.04 7.32 6.45
C ARG A 159 -14.33 6.66 6.90
N ASP A 160 -14.83 7.05 8.07
CA ASP A 160 -16.23 6.85 8.46
C ASP A 160 -17.16 7.82 7.72
#